data_AF-A0A9Q1KCZ6-F1
#
_entry.id   AF-A0A9Q1KCZ6-F1
#
_cell.length_a   1.000
_cell.length_b   1.000
_cell.length_c   1.000
_cell.angle_alpha   90.00
_cell.angle_beta   90.00
_cell.angle_gamma   90.00
#
_symmetry.space_group_name_H-M   'P 1'
#
loop_
_entity.id
_entity.type
_entity.pdbx_description
1 polymer ?
#
loop_
_entity_poly.entity_id
_entity_poly.type
_entity_poly.pdbx_seq_one_letter_code
_entity_poly.pdbx_strand_id
1 'polypeptide(L)'
;MSPGSTLCGGLGLKHFSNWNKTVIAKLVWAISNKQDTLWVKWVHERYIKQQDWWDYTPAYGSSWYWKKLCKIKELFKQGCAIPRAWDWQGQNTYQISKGHQWLMPSHTTHQLPTKHRLNKLYPQPDTHCAFCHLMEEVEMHLFFKCNYARAIWQDPDLTGITTALLKLRVSKASKSITYAIFTSVIYYIWSTRNQVIFRHQIQPHQRTFQTIKEQVIHRILYINSLTHKYDMYIDRLVQ
;
A
#
# COMPACT_ATOMS: atom_id res chain seq x y z
N MET A 1 24.48 -1.65 -5.26
CA MET A 1 22.99 -1.71 -5.34
C MET A 1 22.44 -0.50 -4.60
N SER A 2 21.92 0.49 -5.34
CA SER A 2 21.54 1.79 -4.78
C SER A 2 20.17 1.73 -4.07
N PRO A 3 20.01 2.34 -2.87
CA PRO A 3 18.78 2.27 -2.08
C PRO A 3 17.52 2.89 -2.73
N GLY A 4 17.66 3.66 -3.82
CA GLY A 4 16.56 4.37 -4.49
C GLY A 4 15.63 3.50 -5.35
N SER A 5 16.06 2.32 -5.81
CA SER A 5 15.27 1.50 -6.75
C SER A 5 13.97 0.96 -6.16
N THR A 6 13.92 0.77 -4.84
CA THR A 6 12.73 0.22 -4.17
C THR A 6 11.79 1.29 -3.60
N LEU A 7 12.15 2.58 -3.67
CA LEU A 7 11.28 3.70 -3.29
C LEU A 7 10.43 4.18 -4.46
N CYS A 8 10.96 4.12 -5.69
CA CYS A 8 10.34 4.75 -6.86
C CYS A 8 9.45 3.80 -7.71
N GLY A 9 9.46 2.49 -7.42
CA GLY A 9 8.83 1.45 -8.27
C GLY A 9 7.82 0.53 -7.60
N GLY A 10 7.57 0.67 -6.30
CA GLY A 10 6.57 -0.14 -5.60
C GLY A 10 5.16 0.40 -5.78
N LEU A 11 4.13 -0.44 -5.62
CA LEU A 11 2.70 -0.05 -5.51
C LEU A 11 2.38 0.80 -4.25
N GLY A 12 3.39 1.35 -3.56
CA GLY A 12 3.20 2.04 -2.28
C GLY A 12 2.88 1.13 -1.09
N LEU A 13 2.97 -0.21 -1.22
CA LEU A 13 2.68 -1.17 -0.14
C LEU A 13 3.73 -1.23 0.99
N LYS A 14 4.57 -0.20 1.12
CA LYS A 14 5.86 -0.30 1.85
C LYS A 14 5.82 0.18 3.29
N HIS A 15 4.66 0.15 3.95
CA HIS A 15 4.53 0.70 5.31
C HIS A 15 4.27 -0.34 6.39
N PHE A 16 4.37 -1.65 6.13
CA PHE A 16 4.21 -2.67 7.19
C PHE A 16 5.15 -2.45 8.38
N SER A 17 6.38 -1.97 8.14
CA SER A 17 7.30 -1.61 9.22
C SER A 17 6.76 -0.46 10.08
N ASN A 18 6.14 0.55 9.46
CA ASN A 18 5.57 1.70 10.16
C ASN A 18 4.25 1.32 10.84
N TRP A 19 3.40 0.51 10.22
CA TRP A 19 2.25 -0.11 10.85
C TRP A 19 2.66 -0.93 12.07
N ASN A 20 3.72 -1.74 11.98
CA ASN A 20 4.24 -2.47 13.13
C ASN A 20 4.71 -1.52 14.25
N LYS A 21 5.44 -0.43 13.92
CA LYS A 21 5.80 0.61 14.90
C LYS A 21 4.56 1.21 15.57
N THR A 22 3.50 1.53 14.82
CA THR A 22 2.23 2.06 15.38
C THR A 22 1.48 1.06 16.24
N VAL A 23 1.55 -0.22 15.92
CA VAL A 23 0.94 -1.28 16.72
C VAL A 23 1.71 -1.45 18.03
N ILE A 24 3.05 -1.45 17.99
CA ILE A 24 3.89 -1.47 19.20
C ILE A 24 3.65 -0.21 20.05
N ALA A 25 3.46 0.95 19.41
CA ALA A 25 3.15 2.20 20.11
C ALA A 25 1.83 2.13 20.89
N LYS A 26 0.86 1.31 20.46
CA LYS A 26 -0.36 1.01 21.25
C LYS A 26 -0.02 0.35 22.60
N LEU A 27 0.99 -0.54 22.61
CA LEU A 27 1.45 -1.19 23.84
C LEU A 27 2.15 -0.18 24.76
N VAL A 28 2.97 0.71 24.18
CA VAL A 28 3.60 1.82 24.92
C VAL A 28 2.55 2.69 25.59
N TRP A 29 1.48 3.05 24.86
CA TRP A 29 0.36 3.82 25.38
C TRP A 29 -0.42 3.09 26.49
N ALA A 30 -0.60 1.78 26.36
CA ALA A 30 -1.23 0.96 27.40
C ALA A 30 -0.42 0.93 28.70
N ILE A 31 0.91 0.85 28.59
CA ILE A 31 1.83 0.90 29.74
C ILE A 31 1.81 2.28 30.39
N SER A 32 1.86 3.36 29.59
CA SER A 32 1.90 4.74 30.10
C SER A 32 0.63 5.11 30.88
N ASN A 33 -0.52 4.64 30.42
CA ASN A 33 -1.81 4.89 31.07
C ASN A 33 -2.17 3.86 32.14
N LYS A 34 -1.25 2.96 32.51
CA LYS A 34 -1.47 1.91 33.51
C LYS A 34 -2.80 1.19 33.30
N GLN A 35 -3.08 0.78 32.06
CA GLN A 35 -4.33 0.08 31.75
C GLN A 35 -4.51 -1.13 32.65
N ASP A 36 -5.74 -1.35 33.11
CA ASP A 36 -6.08 -2.44 34.01
C ASP A 36 -6.11 -3.79 33.28
N THR A 37 -4.94 -4.29 32.92
CA THR A 37 -4.73 -5.57 32.26
C THR A 37 -3.57 -6.31 32.92
N LEU A 38 -3.66 -7.64 32.97
CA LEU A 38 -2.70 -8.47 33.69
C LEU A 38 -1.25 -8.27 33.17
N TRP A 39 -1.08 -8.16 31.87
CA TRP A 39 0.24 -7.99 31.27
C TRP A 39 0.84 -6.61 31.56
N VAL A 40 0.04 -5.54 31.63
CA VAL A 40 0.52 -4.20 32.01
C VAL A 40 0.94 -4.20 33.48
N LYS A 41 0.13 -4.76 34.38
CA LYS A 41 0.49 -4.92 35.80
C LYS A 41 1.80 -5.69 35.95
N TRP A 42 1.92 -6.83 35.26
CA TRP A 42 3.15 -7.64 35.29
C TRP A 42 4.37 -6.87 34.77
N VAL A 43 4.24 -6.09 33.70
CA VAL A 43 5.32 -5.25 33.18
C VAL A 43 5.78 -4.20 34.21
N HIS A 44 4.82 -3.54 34.88
CA HIS A 44 5.12 -2.55 35.91
C HIS A 44 5.86 -3.16 37.11
N GLU A 45 5.45 -4.36 37.56
CA GLU A 45 6.10 -5.08 38.65
C GLU A 45 7.48 -5.65 38.26
N ARG A 46 7.59 -6.24 37.06
CA ARG A 46 8.78 -7.00 36.66
C ARG A 46 9.90 -6.12 36.10
N TYR A 47 9.55 -5.16 35.25
CA TYR A 47 10.50 -4.35 34.49
C TYR A 47 10.67 -2.94 35.03
N ILE A 48 9.57 -2.24 35.30
CA ILE A 48 9.59 -0.81 35.63
C ILE A 48 9.89 -0.60 37.11
N LYS A 49 9.41 -1.48 38.01
CA LYS A 49 9.71 -1.49 39.44
C LYS A 49 9.57 -0.10 40.08
N GLN A 50 8.40 0.52 39.89
CA GLN A 50 8.05 1.85 40.40
C GLN A 50 8.77 3.06 39.76
N GLN A 51 9.64 2.86 38.77
CA GLN A 51 10.23 3.97 38.02
C GLN A 51 9.20 4.69 37.14
N ASP A 52 9.48 5.94 36.78
CA ASP A 52 8.66 6.62 35.77
C ASP A 52 8.87 5.97 34.40
N TRP A 53 7.76 5.67 33.72
CA TRP A 53 7.78 4.97 32.44
C TRP A 53 8.59 5.72 31.36
N TRP A 54 8.51 7.05 31.33
CA TRP A 54 9.12 7.85 30.28
C TRP A 54 10.61 8.02 30.47
N ASP A 55 11.10 7.95 31.70
CA ASP A 55 12.52 8.05 32.04
C ASP A 55 13.18 6.68 32.26
N TYR A 56 12.38 5.62 32.29
CA TYR A 56 12.87 4.23 32.37
C TYR A 56 13.76 3.84 31.19
N THR A 57 14.91 3.23 31.50
CA THR A 57 15.82 2.61 30.52
C THR A 57 15.90 1.10 30.73
N PRO A 58 15.81 0.27 29.67
CA PRO A 58 15.86 -1.18 29.80
C PRO A 58 17.26 -1.67 30.19
N ALA A 59 17.33 -2.63 31.13
CA ALA A 59 18.59 -3.26 31.53
C ALA A 59 19.27 -3.99 30.35
N TYR A 60 20.60 -4.08 30.37
CA TYR A 60 21.37 -4.74 29.30
C TYR A 60 20.98 -6.21 29.09
N GLY A 61 20.68 -6.95 30.16
CA GLY A 61 20.22 -8.35 30.09
C GLY A 61 18.75 -8.55 29.71
N SER A 62 17.99 -7.50 29.41
CA SER A 62 16.57 -7.61 29.07
C SER A 62 16.33 -8.21 27.68
N SER A 63 15.14 -8.78 27.49
CA SER A 63 14.75 -9.43 26.23
C SER A 63 14.76 -8.44 25.07
N TRP A 64 15.08 -8.95 23.87
CA TRP A 64 15.10 -8.14 22.65
C TRP A 64 13.76 -7.43 22.40
N TYR A 65 12.65 -8.11 22.68
CA TYR A 65 11.30 -7.55 22.54
C TYR A 65 11.07 -6.34 23.48
N TRP A 66 11.53 -6.43 24.73
CA TRP A 66 11.44 -5.34 25.69
C TRP A 66 12.27 -4.13 25.26
N LYS A 67 13.50 -4.38 24.80
CA LYS A 67 14.36 -3.33 24.22
C LYS A 67 13.72 -2.70 22.99
N LYS A 68 13.07 -3.49 22.13
CA LYS A 68 12.38 -2.98 20.94
C LYS A 68 11.19 -2.09 21.32
N LEU A 69 10.40 -2.49 22.32
CA LEU A 69 9.29 -1.69 22.84
C LEU A 69 9.81 -0.37 23.42
N CYS A 70 10.89 -0.39 24.22
CA CYS A 70 11.52 0.82 24.74
C CYS A 70 12.07 1.73 23.63
N LYS A 71 12.62 1.18 22.54
CA LYS A 71 13.03 1.99 21.38
C LYS A 71 11.85 2.70 20.70
N ILE A 72 10.68 2.05 20.63
CA ILE A 72 9.46 2.68 20.10
C ILE A 72 8.91 3.72 21.07
N LYS A 73 9.02 3.50 22.39
CA LYS A 73 8.71 4.52 23.40
C LYS A 73 9.50 5.81 23.12
N GLU A 74 10.81 5.72 22.96
CA GLU A 74 11.64 6.91 22.66
C GLU A 74 11.26 7.58 21.34
N LEU A 75 10.96 6.80 20.30
CA LEU A 75 10.52 7.35 19.01
C LEU A 75 9.24 8.18 19.14
N PHE A 76 8.26 7.70 19.91
CA PHE A 76 6.99 8.41 20.11
C PHE A 76 7.08 9.50 21.19
N LYS A 77 8.03 9.41 22.13
CA LYS A 77 8.34 10.47 23.11
C LYS A 77 8.71 11.78 22.41
N GLN A 78 9.47 11.71 21.31
CA GLN A 78 9.86 12.87 20.50
C GLN A 78 8.67 13.62 19.87
N GLY A 79 7.55 12.94 19.65
CA GLY A 79 6.34 13.52 19.07
C GLY A 79 5.39 14.17 20.09
N CYS A 80 5.73 14.13 21.38
CA CYS A 80 4.85 14.60 22.45
C CYS A 80 5.51 15.80 23.16
N ALA A 81 4.83 16.94 23.23
CA ALA A 81 5.29 18.04 24.08
C ALA A 81 5.09 17.68 25.57
N ILE A 82 4.05 16.89 25.86
CA ILE A 82 3.78 16.32 27.17
C ILE A 82 3.71 14.79 27.03
N PRO A 83 4.53 13.99 27.76
CA PRO A 83 4.58 12.53 27.60
C PRO A 83 3.23 11.81 27.80
N ARG A 84 2.28 12.44 28.51
CA ARG A 84 0.94 11.89 28.79
C ARG A 84 -0.13 12.32 27.79
N ALA A 85 0.10 13.33 26.96
CA ALA A 85 -0.94 13.95 26.16
C ALA A 85 -0.99 13.46 24.71
N TRP A 86 0.10 12.86 24.19
CA TRP A 86 0.22 12.41 22.79
C TRP A 86 -0.43 13.44 21.85
N ASP A 87 0.02 14.70 21.92
CA ASP A 87 -0.71 15.89 21.49
C ASP A 87 -1.25 15.83 20.05
N TRP A 88 -0.55 15.09 19.17
CA TRP A 88 -0.96 14.81 17.79
C TRP A 88 -2.25 13.98 17.68
N GLN A 89 -2.74 13.39 18.77
CA GLN A 89 -3.87 12.48 18.81
C GLN A 89 -5.18 13.14 19.27
N GLY A 90 -5.09 14.14 20.15
CA GLY A 90 -6.20 14.97 20.63
C GLY A 90 -7.34 14.24 21.37
N GLN A 91 -7.18 12.98 21.79
CA GLN A 91 -8.23 12.16 22.42
C GLN A 91 -7.70 11.16 23.48
N ASN A 92 -8.55 10.76 24.42
CA ASN A 92 -8.27 9.83 25.54
C ASN A 92 -7.99 8.35 25.15
N THR A 93 -7.93 7.98 23.86
CA THR A 93 -7.75 6.59 23.43
C THR A 93 -6.80 6.46 22.23
N TYR A 94 -5.82 5.54 22.30
CA TYR A 94 -4.86 5.31 21.20
C TYR A 94 -5.51 4.69 19.94
N GLN A 95 -5.33 5.35 18.79
CA GLN A 95 -5.79 4.91 17.47
C GLN A 95 -4.58 4.71 16.56
N ILE A 96 -4.43 3.47 16.07
CA ILE A 96 -3.32 3.06 15.21
C ILE A 96 -3.26 3.92 13.94
N SER A 97 -4.41 4.27 13.37
CA SER A 97 -4.53 5.13 12.18
C SER A 97 -3.90 6.50 12.38
N LYS A 98 -4.18 7.17 13.51
CA LYS A 98 -3.62 8.48 13.85
C LYS A 98 -2.11 8.39 14.08
N GLY A 99 -1.64 7.33 14.76
CA GLY A 99 -0.20 7.10 14.95
C GLY A 99 0.53 6.85 13.64
N HIS A 100 -0.12 6.17 12.69
CA HIS A 100 0.42 5.96 11.36
C HIS A 100 0.49 7.28 10.57
N GLN A 101 -0.55 8.10 10.64
CA GLN A 101 -0.59 9.42 10.02
C GLN A 101 0.46 10.37 10.61
N TRP A 102 0.74 10.29 11.91
CA TRP A 102 1.82 11.05 12.53
C TRP A 102 3.21 10.57 12.08
N LEU A 103 3.46 9.25 12.08
CA LEU A 103 4.71 8.68 11.56
C LEU A 103 4.92 8.96 10.06
N MET A 104 3.84 9.18 9.32
CA MET A 104 3.82 9.39 7.87
C MET A 104 2.89 10.56 7.51
N PRO A 105 3.39 11.81 7.53
CA PRO A 105 2.59 12.96 7.11
C PRO A 105 2.04 12.76 5.70
N SER A 106 0.85 13.30 5.44
CA SER A 106 -0.07 13.05 4.30
C SER A 106 0.52 13.09 2.88
N HIS A 107 1.76 13.54 2.71
CA HIS A 107 2.49 13.50 1.43
C HIS A 107 3.03 12.11 1.06
N THR A 108 2.93 11.11 1.96
CA THR A 108 3.52 9.77 1.77
C THR A 108 2.54 8.61 1.87
N THR A 109 1.24 8.86 2.01
CA THR A 109 0.25 7.79 2.22
C THR A 109 -0.43 7.34 0.91
N HIS A 110 -0.31 6.05 0.60
CA HIS A 110 -1.18 5.29 -0.33
C HIS A 110 -1.32 5.84 -1.75
N GLN A 111 -0.33 6.57 -2.21
CA GLN A 111 -0.37 7.30 -3.46
C GLN A 111 0.77 6.79 -4.34
N LEU A 112 0.44 6.39 -5.56
CA LEU A 112 1.42 5.81 -6.48
C LEU A 112 2.56 6.83 -6.70
N PRO A 113 3.84 6.40 -6.67
CA PRO A 113 5.00 7.28 -6.81
C PRO A 113 5.18 7.74 -8.27
N THR A 114 4.21 8.51 -8.77
CA THR A 114 4.33 9.16 -10.08
C THR A 114 5.43 10.22 -10.04
N LYS A 115 6.03 10.55 -11.19
CA LYS A 115 7.14 11.53 -11.25
C LYS A 115 6.73 12.90 -10.69
N HIS A 116 5.49 13.35 -10.91
CA HIS A 116 4.97 14.59 -10.29
C HIS A 116 5.07 14.56 -8.75
N ARG A 117 4.76 13.43 -8.12
CA ARG A 117 4.82 13.28 -6.67
C ARG A 117 6.24 13.08 -6.16
N LEU A 118 7.06 12.33 -6.89
CA LEU A 118 8.48 12.18 -6.58
C LEU A 118 9.18 13.54 -6.59
N ASN A 119 8.86 14.43 -7.55
CA ASN A 119 9.43 15.77 -7.63
C ASN A 119 9.19 16.62 -6.37
N LYS A 120 8.08 16.40 -5.66
CA LYS A 120 7.78 17.08 -4.38
C LYS A 120 8.61 16.58 -3.21
N LEU A 121 9.11 15.34 -3.27
CA LEU A 121 9.91 14.72 -2.21
C LEU A 121 11.41 14.81 -2.49
N TYR A 122 11.78 14.66 -3.76
CA TYR A 122 13.14 14.69 -4.29
C TYR A 122 13.08 15.37 -5.66
N PRO A 123 13.59 16.60 -5.82
CA PRO A 123 13.56 17.30 -7.11
C PRO A 123 14.08 16.39 -8.22
N GLN A 124 13.20 16.07 -9.17
CA GLN A 124 13.52 15.24 -10.33
C GLN A 124 13.80 16.16 -11.53
N PRO A 125 14.79 15.84 -12.38
CA PRO A 125 15.07 16.62 -13.57
C PRO A 125 13.97 16.52 -14.64
N ASP A 126 13.16 15.45 -14.59
CA ASP A 126 12.08 15.20 -15.54
C ASP A 126 10.80 14.74 -14.83
N THR A 127 9.70 15.45 -15.08
CA THR A 127 8.36 15.11 -14.59
C THR A 127 7.44 14.54 -15.68
N HIS A 128 7.90 14.41 -16.93
CA HIS A 128 7.08 13.94 -18.04
C HIS A 128 6.81 12.43 -17.98
N CYS A 129 5.65 12.03 -18.47
CA CYS A 129 5.19 10.66 -18.54
C CYS A 129 6.22 9.73 -19.20
N ALA A 130 6.52 8.61 -18.55
CA ALA A 130 7.49 7.64 -19.04
C ALA A 130 7.10 6.97 -20.38
N PHE A 131 5.83 7.09 -20.82
CA PHE A 131 5.36 6.49 -22.06
C PHE A 131 5.31 7.48 -23.22
N CYS A 132 4.67 8.64 -23.02
CA CYS A 132 4.47 9.59 -24.11
C CYS A 132 5.51 10.72 -24.11
N HIS A 133 6.18 11.00 -22.99
CA HIS A 133 7.11 12.12 -22.83
C HIS A 133 6.54 13.53 -23.13
N LEU A 134 5.22 13.64 -23.35
CA LEU A 134 4.56 14.91 -23.74
C LEU A 134 3.90 15.65 -22.57
N MET A 135 3.35 14.90 -21.61
CA MET A 135 2.56 15.45 -20.49
C MET A 135 3.18 15.06 -19.17
N GLU A 136 2.91 15.84 -18.12
CA GLU A 136 3.36 15.52 -16.77
C GLU A 136 2.79 14.17 -16.27
N GLU A 137 3.62 13.38 -15.58
CA GLU A 137 3.24 12.08 -15.03
C GLU A 137 2.43 12.24 -13.74
N VAL A 138 1.12 12.35 -13.92
CA VAL A 138 0.10 12.28 -12.86
C VAL A 138 -0.75 11.02 -13.03
N GLU A 139 -1.38 10.52 -11.96
CA GLU A 139 -2.16 9.27 -11.98
C GLU A 139 -3.22 9.26 -13.08
N MET A 140 -3.98 10.35 -13.22
CA MET A 140 -5.02 10.47 -14.26
C MET A 140 -4.45 10.40 -15.67
N HIS A 141 -3.26 10.97 -15.89
CA HIS A 141 -2.60 10.87 -17.18
C HIS A 141 -2.08 9.45 -17.40
N LEU A 142 -1.32 8.91 -16.44
CA LEU A 142 -0.68 7.61 -16.53
C LEU A 142 -1.67 6.47 -16.80
N PHE A 143 -2.82 6.45 -16.10
CA PHE A 143 -3.77 5.34 -16.19
C PHE A 143 -4.87 5.52 -17.20
N PHE A 144 -5.25 6.75 -17.56
CA PHE A 144 -6.46 6.96 -18.38
C PHE A 144 -6.25 7.86 -19.60
N LYS A 145 -5.45 8.93 -19.49
CA LYS A 145 -5.32 9.90 -20.59
C LYS A 145 -4.11 9.67 -21.50
N CYS A 146 -3.10 8.92 -21.07
CA CYS A 146 -1.92 8.62 -21.88
C CYS A 146 -2.32 7.81 -23.11
N ASN A 147 -1.73 8.10 -24.27
CA ASN A 147 -2.00 7.37 -25.52
C ASN A 147 -1.75 5.86 -25.34
N TYR A 148 -0.70 5.50 -24.59
CA TYR A 148 -0.40 4.12 -24.25
C TYR A 148 -1.53 3.46 -23.43
N ALA A 149 -1.99 4.12 -22.37
CA ALA A 149 -3.05 3.60 -21.52
C ALA A 149 -4.41 3.55 -22.25
N ARG A 150 -4.72 4.56 -23.06
CA ARG A 150 -5.94 4.60 -23.86
C ARG A 150 -6.01 3.46 -24.86
N ALA A 151 -4.89 3.14 -25.52
CA ALA A 151 -4.82 2.00 -26.43
C ALA A 151 -5.16 0.67 -25.72
N ILE A 152 -4.74 0.50 -24.47
CA ILE A 152 -5.09 -0.70 -23.68
C ILE A 152 -6.57 -0.70 -23.29
N TRP A 153 -7.12 0.44 -22.84
CA TRP A 153 -8.53 0.53 -22.42
C TRP A 153 -9.52 0.41 -23.57
N GLN A 154 -9.14 0.87 -24.77
CA GLN A 154 -9.99 0.87 -25.96
C GLN A 154 -9.83 -0.40 -26.80
N ASP A 155 -9.06 -1.37 -26.33
CA ASP A 155 -8.88 -2.62 -27.05
C ASP A 155 -10.24 -3.36 -27.21
N PRO A 156 -10.60 -3.81 -28.41
CA PRO A 156 -11.86 -4.50 -28.68
C PRO A 156 -12.07 -5.74 -27.82
N ASP A 157 -11.01 -6.47 -27.47
CA ASP A 157 -11.10 -7.67 -26.65
C ASP A 157 -11.40 -7.31 -25.19
N LEU A 158 -10.74 -6.28 -24.64
CA LEU A 158 -10.97 -5.84 -23.25
C LEU A 158 -12.37 -5.24 -23.08
N THR A 159 -12.78 -4.40 -24.03
CA THR A 159 -14.11 -3.80 -24.07
C THR A 159 -15.18 -4.86 -24.31
N GLY A 160 -14.91 -5.85 -25.18
CA GLY A 160 -15.75 -7.02 -25.40
C GLY A 160 -15.97 -7.82 -24.12
N ILE A 161 -14.90 -8.15 -23.38
CA ILE A 161 -14.97 -8.86 -22.12
C ILE A 161 -15.81 -8.08 -21.08
N THR A 162 -15.50 -6.80 -20.87
CA THR A 162 -16.19 -5.98 -19.86
C THR A 162 -17.67 -5.78 -20.20
N THR A 163 -18.01 -5.54 -21.46
CA THR A 163 -19.40 -5.39 -21.91
C THR A 163 -20.18 -6.70 -21.85
N ALA A 164 -19.55 -7.83 -22.21
CA ALA A 164 -20.16 -9.16 -22.09
C ALA A 164 -20.50 -9.49 -20.63
N LEU A 165 -19.60 -9.17 -19.69
CA LEU A 165 -19.81 -9.36 -18.25
C LEU A 165 -20.93 -8.47 -17.69
N LEU A 166 -21.08 -7.25 -18.19
CA LEU A 166 -22.15 -6.33 -17.79
C LEU A 166 -23.52 -6.77 -18.31
N LYS A 167 -23.59 -7.37 -19.51
CA LYS A 167 -24.82 -7.92 -20.09
C LYS A 167 -25.30 -9.19 -19.37
N LEU A 168 -24.37 -9.98 -18.83
CA LEU A 168 -24.65 -11.15 -18.00
C LEU A 168 -25.06 -10.69 -16.59
N ARG A 169 -26.33 -10.29 -16.43
CA ARG A 169 -27.07 -10.02 -15.17
C ARG A 169 -26.18 -9.71 -13.95
N VAL A 170 -26.19 -8.44 -13.51
CA VAL A 170 -25.36 -7.88 -12.42
C VAL A 170 -25.39 -8.71 -11.13
N SER A 171 -24.58 -9.76 -11.08
CA SER A 171 -24.40 -10.62 -9.92
C SER A 171 -23.20 -10.11 -9.12
N LYS A 172 -23.11 -10.49 -7.84
CA LYS A 172 -21.91 -10.19 -7.03
C LYS A 172 -20.63 -10.76 -7.67
N ALA A 173 -20.77 -11.84 -8.45
CA ALA A 173 -19.71 -12.48 -9.21
C ALA A 173 -19.23 -11.62 -10.40
N SER A 174 -20.14 -11.10 -11.22
CA SER A 174 -19.74 -10.27 -12.37
C SER A 174 -19.06 -8.97 -11.92
N LYS A 175 -19.54 -8.34 -10.84
CA LYS A 175 -18.85 -7.19 -10.23
C LYS A 175 -17.42 -7.53 -9.80
N SER A 176 -17.22 -8.68 -9.15
CA SER A 176 -15.90 -9.11 -8.70
C SER A 176 -14.94 -9.32 -9.86
N ILE A 177 -15.41 -9.90 -10.98
CA ILE A 177 -14.60 -10.09 -12.19
C ILE A 177 -14.25 -8.74 -12.82
N THR A 178 -15.22 -7.84 -12.97
CA THR A 178 -14.97 -6.51 -13.53
C THR A 178 -13.93 -5.73 -12.71
N TYR A 179 -14.00 -5.80 -11.37
CA TYR A 179 -12.97 -5.21 -10.52
C TYR A 179 -11.61 -5.89 -10.66
N ALA A 180 -11.57 -7.22 -10.83
CA ALA A 180 -10.32 -7.94 -11.06
C ALA A 180 -9.67 -7.54 -12.40
N ILE A 181 -10.47 -7.36 -13.46
CA ILE A 181 -9.99 -6.86 -14.75
C ILE A 181 -9.46 -5.44 -14.60
N PHE A 182 -10.25 -4.55 -14.02
CA PHE A 182 -9.88 -3.15 -13.83
C PHE A 182 -8.58 -2.99 -13.01
N THR A 183 -8.46 -3.72 -11.90
CA THR A 183 -7.26 -3.70 -11.06
C THR A 183 -6.06 -4.33 -11.75
N SER A 184 -6.26 -5.38 -12.56
CA SER A 184 -5.20 -5.99 -13.38
C SER A 184 -4.66 -5.00 -14.41
N VAL A 185 -5.53 -4.31 -15.16
CA VAL A 185 -5.12 -3.32 -16.17
C VAL A 185 -4.28 -2.20 -15.54
N ILE A 186 -4.75 -1.62 -14.42
CA ILE A 186 -3.99 -0.59 -13.68
C ILE A 186 -2.64 -1.13 -13.22
N TYR A 187 -2.61 -2.34 -12.66
CA TYR A 187 -1.39 -2.98 -12.19
C TYR A 187 -0.37 -3.17 -13.31
N TYR A 188 -0.79 -3.69 -14.46
CA TYR A 188 0.12 -3.95 -15.58
C TYR A 188 0.60 -2.66 -16.24
N ILE A 189 -0.25 -1.63 -16.37
CA ILE A 189 0.19 -0.28 -16.80
C ILE A 189 1.27 0.25 -15.85
N TRP A 190 1.06 0.15 -14.54
CA TRP A 190 2.04 0.57 -13.53
C TRP A 190 3.34 -0.25 -13.60
N SER A 191 3.22 -1.56 -13.75
CA SER A 191 4.35 -2.49 -13.87
C SER A 191 5.20 -2.17 -15.10
N THR A 192 4.57 -2.00 -16.26
CA THR A 192 5.28 -1.64 -17.51
C THR A 192 5.93 -0.27 -17.38
N ARG A 193 5.29 0.72 -16.75
CA ARG A 193 5.91 2.03 -16.45
C ARG A 193 7.19 1.87 -15.63
N ASN A 194 7.16 1.00 -14.61
CA ASN A 194 8.35 0.73 -13.80
C ASN A 194 9.45 0.00 -14.59
N GLN A 195 9.09 -0.90 -15.51
CA GLN A 195 10.07 -1.50 -16.41
C GLN A 195 10.75 -0.45 -17.29
N VAL A 196 10.00 0.50 -17.83
CA VAL A 196 10.56 1.62 -18.61
C VAL A 196 11.52 2.45 -17.76
N ILE A 197 11.16 2.77 -16.52
CA ILE A 197 11.99 3.66 -15.68
C ILE A 197 13.23 2.98 -15.11
N PHE A 198 13.13 1.72 -14.66
CA PHE A 198 14.27 1.04 -14.01
C PHE A 198 15.11 0.20 -14.95
N ARG A 199 14.53 -0.26 -16.07
CA ARG A 199 15.19 -1.17 -17.02
C ARG A 199 15.35 -0.56 -18.40
N HIS A 200 14.82 0.64 -18.65
CA HIS A 200 14.80 1.28 -19.97
C HIS A 200 14.20 0.39 -21.07
N GLN A 201 13.29 -0.51 -20.67
CA GLN A 201 12.62 -1.46 -21.56
C GLN A 201 11.22 -0.96 -21.88
N ILE A 202 11.01 -0.52 -23.12
CA ILE A 202 9.68 -0.14 -23.62
C ILE A 202 9.03 -1.39 -24.19
N GLN A 203 7.97 -1.84 -23.52
CA GLN A 203 7.10 -2.88 -24.07
C GLN A 203 5.98 -2.25 -24.87
N PRO A 204 5.65 -2.77 -26.07
CA PRO A 204 4.50 -2.30 -26.82
C PRO A 204 3.21 -2.62 -26.06
N HIS A 205 2.20 -1.75 -26.24
CA HIS A 205 0.90 -1.90 -25.60
C HIS A 205 0.24 -3.25 -25.91
N GLN A 206 0.40 -3.76 -27.14
CA GLN A 206 -0.09 -5.08 -27.58
C GLN A 206 0.41 -6.23 -26.70
N ARG A 207 1.70 -6.24 -26.36
CA ARG A 207 2.28 -7.29 -25.52
C ARG A 207 1.81 -7.19 -24.08
N THR A 208 1.72 -5.96 -23.55
CA THR A 208 1.14 -5.72 -22.22
C THR A 208 -0.33 -6.17 -22.18
N PHE A 209 -1.08 -5.94 -23.26
CA PHE A 209 -2.46 -6.38 -23.39
C PHE A 209 -2.60 -7.91 -23.37
N GLN A 210 -1.81 -8.63 -24.19
CA GLN A 210 -1.82 -10.10 -24.19
C GLN A 210 -1.55 -10.67 -22.79
N THR A 211 -0.56 -10.11 -22.08
CA THR A 211 -0.29 -10.50 -20.70
C THR A 211 -1.46 -10.21 -19.76
N ILE A 212 -2.15 -9.08 -19.91
CA ILE A 212 -3.36 -8.78 -19.11
C ILE A 212 -4.45 -9.82 -19.40
N LYS A 213 -4.72 -10.12 -20.68
CA LYS A 213 -5.75 -11.08 -21.10
C LYS A 213 -5.47 -12.48 -20.51
N GLU A 214 -4.26 -13.00 -20.69
CA GLU A 214 -3.85 -14.30 -20.14
C GLU A 214 -4.04 -14.35 -18.62
N GLN A 215 -3.62 -13.30 -17.90
CA GLN A 215 -3.65 -13.28 -16.44
C GLN A 215 -5.06 -13.16 -15.87
N VAL A 216 -5.93 -12.39 -16.55
CA VAL A 216 -7.36 -12.34 -16.23
C VAL A 216 -8.00 -13.70 -16.45
N ILE A 217 -7.76 -14.34 -17.60
CA ILE A 217 -8.30 -15.67 -17.93
C ILE A 217 -7.85 -16.70 -16.89
N HIS A 218 -6.54 -16.82 -16.65
CA HIS A 218 -6.00 -17.77 -15.66
C HIS A 218 -6.59 -17.56 -14.26
N ARG A 219 -6.74 -16.31 -13.83
CA ARG A 219 -7.31 -16.01 -12.52
C ARG A 219 -8.80 -16.37 -12.43
N ILE A 220 -9.56 -16.15 -13.49
CA ILE A 220 -10.99 -16.50 -13.52
C ILE A 220 -11.16 -18.02 -13.57
N LEU A 221 -10.39 -18.73 -14.40
CA LEU A 221 -10.37 -20.19 -14.45
C LEU A 221 -10.03 -20.79 -13.08
N TYR A 222 -9.03 -20.24 -12.39
CA TYR A 222 -8.65 -20.67 -11.05
C TYR A 222 -9.75 -20.43 -10.01
N ILE A 223 -10.38 -19.25 -10.00
CA ILE A 223 -11.48 -18.99 -9.06
C ILE A 223 -12.68 -19.90 -9.38
N ASN A 224 -12.90 -20.19 -10.66
CA ASN A 224 -13.96 -21.09 -11.08
C ASN A 224 -13.71 -22.53 -10.64
N SER A 225 -12.50 -23.07 -10.80
CA SER A 225 -12.19 -24.43 -10.35
C SER A 225 -12.41 -24.64 -8.85
N LEU A 226 -12.39 -23.56 -8.06
CA LEU A 226 -12.68 -23.60 -6.62
C LEU A 226 -14.16 -23.42 -6.26
N THR A 227 -14.93 -22.71 -7.09
CA THR A 227 -16.27 -22.23 -6.70
C THR A 227 -17.39 -22.69 -7.62
N HIS A 228 -17.07 -23.19 -8.82
CA HIS A 228 -18.00 -23.52 -9.92
C HIS A 228 -19.01 -22.40 -10.26
N LYS A 229 -18.74 -21.19 -9.77
CA LYS A 229 -19.68 -20.07 -9.83
C LYS A 229 -19.59 -19.31 -11.16
N TYR A 230 -18.52 -19.55 -11.90
CA TYR A 230 -18.14 -18.77 -13.07
C TYR A 230 -18.15 -19.58 -14.37
N ASP A 231 -18.62 -20.84 -14.35
CA ASP A 231 -18.68 -21.74 -15.52
C ASP A 231 -19.35 -21.06 -16.72
N MET A 232 -20.50 -20.41 -16.48
CA MET A 232 -21.28 -19.70 -17.52
C MET A 232 -20.58 -18.47 -18.12
N TYR A 233 -19.44 -18.03 -17.56
CA TYR A 233 -18.68 -16.87 -18.02
C TYR A 233 -17.38 -17.28 -18.74
N ILE A 234 -16.88 -18.51 -18.53
CA ILE A 234 -15.60 -18.98 -19.09
C ILE A 234 -15.66 -19.05 -20.61
N ASP A 235 -16.73 -19.60 -21.18
CA ASP A 235 -16.84 -19.80 -22.63
C ASP A 235 -16.76 -18.48 -23.42
N ARG A 236 -17.21 -17.37 -22.82
CA ARG A 236 -17.13 -16.02 -23.42
C ARG A 236 -15.81 -15.29 -23.16
N LEU A 237 -15.00 -15.77 -22.21
CA LEU A 237 -13.70 -15.18 -21.88
C LEU A 237 -12.55 -15.82 -22.66
N VAL A 238 -12.75 -17.07 -23.11
CA VAL A 238 -11.75 -17.87 -23.83
C VAL A 238 -11.93 -17.78 -25.37
N GLN A 239 -13.12 -17.41 -25.85
CA GLN A 239 -13.34 -17.00 -27.25
C GLN A 239 -12.72 -15.63 -27.54
#